data_AF-A0A5K1C7H4-F1
#
_entry.id   AF-A0A5K1C7H4-F1
#
_cell.length_a   1.000
_cell.length_b   1.000
_cell.length_c   1.000
_cell.angle_alpha   90.00
_cell.angle_beta   90.00
_cell.angle_gamma   90.00
#
_symmetry.space_group_name_H-M   'P 1'
#
loop_
_entity.id
_entity.type
_entity.pdbx_description
1 polymer ?
#
loop_
_entity_poly.entity_id
_entity_poly.type
_entity_poly.pdbx_seq_one_letter_code
_entity_poly.pdbx_strand_id
1 'polypeptide(L)' 'NSNESWSLFLHVAFKQEHDLESHNLKSVGLKIVERCGGLPLVVQT' A
#
# COMPACT_ATOMS: atom_id res chain seq x y z
N ASN A 1 -1.45 0.76 -13.23
CA ASN A 1 0.01 0.61 -13.30
C ASN A 1 0.52 0.32 -11.88
N SER A 2 1.19 -0.79 -11.60
CA SER A 2 1.46 -1.25 -10.22
C SER A 2 2.29 -0.27 -9.38
N ASN A 3 3.16 0.52 -10.03
CA ASN A 3 3.97 1.55 -9.38
C ASN A 3 3.14 2.74 -8.89
N GLU A 4 2.11 3.14 -9.64
CA GLU A 4 1.18 4.21 -9.24
C GLU A 4 0.29 3.75 -8.08
N SER A 5 -0.15 2.50 -8.10
CA SER A 5 -0.93 1.91 -7.00
C SER A 5 -0.12 1.80 -5.70
N TRP A 6 1.19 1.51 -5.78
CA TRP A 6 2.09 1.56 -4.64
C TRP A 6 2.24 2.98 -4.07
N SER A 7 2.47 3.96 -4.94
CA SER A 7 2.58 5.38 -4.55
C SER A 7 1.29 5.88 -3.87
N LEU A 8 0.12 5.53 -4.41
CA LEU A 8 -1.17 5.86 -3.81
C LEU A 8 -1.40 5.15 -2.48
N PHE A 9 -1.04 3.86 -2.39
CA PHE A 9 -1.13 3.10 -1.14
C PHE A 9 -0.28 3.71 -0.05
N LEU A 10 0.97 4.08 -0.35
CA LEU A 10 1.81 4.84 0.57
C LEU A 10 1.06 6.11 0.98
N HIS A 11 0.71 6.98 0.04
CA HIS A 11 0.05 8.25 0.34
C HIS A 11 -1.18 8.13 1.29
N VAL A 12 -2.01 7.09 1.10
CA VAL A 12 -3.24 6.89 1.89
C VAL A 12 -3.00 6.16 3.21
N ALA A 13 -2.22 5.07 3.20
CA ALA A 13 -2.07 4.19 4.36
C ALA A 13 -0.87 4.56 5.25
N PHE A 14 0.16 5.22 4.71
CA PHE A 14 1.42 5.49 5.39
C PHE A 14 2.06 6.82 4.98
N LYS A 15 2.38 7.69 5.93
CA LYS A 15 3.02 8.98 5.58
C LYS A 15 4.40 8.81 4.89
N GLN A 16 5.12 7.71 5.12
CA GLN A 16 6.45 7.47 4.56
C GLN A 16 6.74 5.97 4.37
N GLU A 17 7.46 5.58 3.30
CA GLU A 17 7.84 4.17 3.05
C GLU A 17 8.73 3.59 4.17
N HIS A 18 9.52 4.44 4.85
CA HIS A 18 10.41 4.01 5.93
C HIS A 18 9.65 3.40 7.12
N ASP A 19 8.40 3.82 7.37
CA ASP A 19 7.54 3.22 8.40
C ASP A 19 7.15 1.77 8.04
N LEU A 20 7.02 1.44 6.76
CA LEU A 20 6.73 0.06 6.34
C LEU A 20 7.95 -0.85 6.50
N GLU A 21 9.14 -0.33 6.27
CA GLU A 21 10.37 -1.10 6.45
C GLU A 21 10.69 -1.30 7.93
N SER A 22 10.55 -0.27 8.76
CA SER A 22 10.80 -0.37 10.22
C SER A 22 9.87 -1.37 10.91
N HIS A 23 8.64 -1.51 10.42
CA HIS A 23 7.63 -2.42 10.94
C HIS A 23 7.56 -3.77 10.19
N ASN A 24 8.45 -4.06 9.23
CA ASN A 24 8.41 -5.25 8.37
C ASN A 24 7.08 -5.45 7.60
N LEU A 25 6.38 -4.36 7.31
CA LEU A 25 5.07 -4.34 6.64
C LEU A 25 5.18 -4.19 5.12
N LYS A 26 6.37 -3.91 4.56
CA LYS A 26 6.56 -3.71 3.10
C LYS A 26 6.01 -4.88 2.27
N SER A 27 6.30 -6.13 2.67
CA SER A 27 5.79 -7.30 1.94
C SER A 27 4.27 -7.45 2.01
N VAL A 28 3.66 -7.04 3.13
CA VAL A 28 2.21 -7.04 3.32
C VAL A 28 1.57 -5.96 2.44
N GLY A 29 2.14 -4.75 2.44
CA GLY A 29 1.69 -3.65 1.57
C GLY A 29 1.73 -4.03 0.10
N LEU A 30 2.81 -4.68 -0.37
CA LEU A 30 2.92 -5.12 -1.76
C LEU A 30 1.83 -6.14 -2.13
N LYS A 31 1.53 -7.11 -1.26
CA LYS A 31 0.45 -8.07 -1.46
C LYS A 31 -0.94 -7.41 -1.48
N ILE A 32 -1.13 -6.34 -0.69
CA ILE A 32 -2.37 -5.56 -0.69
C ILE A 32 -2.54 -4.85 -2.03
N VAL A 33 -1.50 -4.16 -2.51
CA VAL A 33 -1.52 -3.46 -3.80
C VAL A 33 -1.76 -4.43 -4.96
N GLU A 34 -1.14 -5.60 -4.91
CA GLU A 34 -1.37 -6.68 -5.89
C GLU A 34 -2.85 -7.13 -5.88
N ARG A 35 -3.43 -7.38 -4.70
CA ARG A 35 -4.85 -7.76 -4.57
C ARG A 35 -5.83 -6.70 -5.02
N CYS A 36 -5.48 -5.42 -4.86
CA CYS A 36 -6.31 -4.31 -5.33
C CYS A 36 -6.42 -4.24 -6.85
N GLY A 37 -5.43 -4.74 -7.60
CA GLY A 37 -5.44 -4.68 -9.06
C GLY A 37 -5.59 -3.26 -9.64
N GLY A 38 -5.20 -2.22 -8.88
CA GLY A 38 -5.37 -0.82 -9.26
C GLY A 38 -6.70 -0.17 -8.84
N LEU A 39 -7.60 -0.88 -8.16
CA LEU A 39 -8.82 -0.32 -7.56
C LEU A 39 -8.55 0.14 -6.12
N PRO A 40 -9.08 1.31 -5.70
CA PRO A 40 -8.98 1.76 -4.31
C PRO A 40 -9.61 0.74 -3.35
N LEU A 41 -8.85 0.33 -2.34
CA LEU A 41 -9.33 -0.57 -1.30
C LEU A 41 -10.36 0.18 -0.44
N VAL A 42 -11.63 -0.16 -0.57
CA VAL A 42 -12.68 0.40 0.29
C VAL A 42 -12.59 -0.31 1.64
N VAL A 43 -11.95 0.34 2.61
CA VAL A 43 -12.01 -0.11 4.00
C VAL A 43 -13.36 0.33 4.56
N GLN A 44 -14.25 -0.64 4.84
CA GLN A 44 -15.47 -0.38 5.62
C GLN A 44 -15.15 -0.58 7.09
N THR A 45 -15.46 0.43 7.90
CA THR A 45 -15.40 0.41 9.38
C THR A 45 -16.70 -0.06 9.98
#